data_AF-A0AAN6WVD9-F1
#
_entry.id   AF-A0AAN6WVD9-F1
#
_cell.length_a   1.000
_cell.length_b   1.000
_cell.length_c   1.000
_cell.angle_alpha   90.00
_cell.angle_beta   90.00
_cell.angle_gamma   90.00
#
_symmetry.space_group_name_H-M   'P 1'
#
loop_
_entity.id
_entity.type
_entity.pdbx_description
1 polymer ?
#
loop_
_entity_poly.entity_id
_entity_poly.type
_entity_poly.pdbx_seq_one_letter_code
_entity_poly.pdbx_strand_id
1 'polypeptide(L)' 'MSKGSAGYSSSSHKSSLKGSSKVYMWYCDNCSNGPYLVANNDYCPNCHHQRCSYCVVERAPSTRR' A
#
# COMPACT_ATOMS: atom_id res chain seq x y z
N MET A 1 -1.26 -55.96 -1.19
CA MET A 1 -1.99 -55.40 -2.35
C MET A 1 -2.98 -54.37 -1.83
N SER A 2 -2.81 -53.10 -2.25
CA SER A 2 -3.87 -52.06 -2.40
C SER A 2 -4.51 -51.55 -1.09
N LYS A 3 -4.69 -50.27 -0.76
CA LYS A 3 -4.81 -48.96 -1.45
C LYS A 3 -4.44 -47.90 -0.37
N GLY A 4 -3.73 -46.79 -0.61
CA GLY A 4 -4.00 -45.75 -1.59
C GLY A 4 -5.06 -44.78 -1.07
N SER A 5 -4.67 -43.76 -0.30
CA SER A 5 -5.46 -42.53 -0.06
C SER A 5 -4.52 -41.34 0.17
N ALA A 6 -4.24 -40.62 -0.92
CA ALA A 6 -3.59 -39.31 -0.88
C ALA A 6 -4.59 -38.27 -0.38
N GLY A 7 -4.36 -37.73 0.82
CA GLY A 7 -5.07 -36.56 1.32
C GLY A 7 -4.37 -35.29 0.86
N TYR A 8 -4.72 -34.80 -0.32
CA TYR A 8 -4.41 -33.43 -0.74
C TYR A 8 -5.42 -32.51 -0.06
N SER A 9 -5.11 -32.05 1.15
CA SER A 9 -5.95 -31.05 1.83
C SER A 9 -5.47 -29.66 1.44
N SER A 10 -6.16 -29.15 0.42
CA SER A 10 -6.09 -27.85 -0.23
C SER A 10 -5.70 -26.69 0.69
N SER A 11 -4.72 -25.92 0.22
CA SER A 11 -4.39 -24.56 0.66
C SER A 11 -5.66 -23.76 0.91
N SER A 12 -5.98 -23.53 2.17
CA SER A 12 -7.04 -22.62 2.56
C SER A 12 -6.57 -21.21 2.27
N HIS A 13 -6.96 -20.70 1.11
CA HIS A 13 -6.99 -19.27 0.81
C HIS A 13 -7.85 -18.58 1.89
N LYS A 14 -7.24 -18.16 3.00
CA LYS A 14 -7.80 -17.08 3.80
C LYS A 14 -7.47 -15.78 3.08
N SER A 15 -8.20 -15.52 2.00
CA SER A 15 -8.49 -14.18 1.52
C SER A 15 -9.38 -13.52 2.58
N SER A 16 -8.77 -13.15 3.71
CA SER A 16 -9.38 -12.25 4.68
C SER A 16 -9.38 -10.85 4.09
N LEU A 17 -10.41 -10.58 3.28
CA LEU A 17 -10.84 -9.24 2.87
C LEU A 17 -11.27 -8.47 4.14
N LYS A 18 -10.29 -7.95 4.88
CA LYS A 18 -10.50 -6.90 5.88
C LYS A 18 -9.23 -6.10 6.14
N GLY A 19 -8.45 -5.87 5.08
CA GLY A 19 -7.36 -4.91 5.11
C GLY A 19 -7.93 -3.51 4.97
N SER A 20 -8.09 -2.78 6.07
CA SER A 20 -8.03 -1.30 5.99
C SER A 20 -6.60 -0.95 5.60
N SER A 21 -6.25 -1.12 4.33
CA SER A 21 -4.94 -0.79 3.77
C SER A 21 -4.65 0.65 4.19
N LYS A 22 -3.67 0.84 5.09
CA LYS A 22 -3.31 2.18 5.53
C LYS A 22 -2.71 2.88 4.32
N VAL A 23 -3.52 3.65 3.62
CA VAL A 23 -3.04 4.46 2.50
C VAL A 23 -2.30 5.64 3.12
N TYR A 24 -1.04 5.80 2.74
CA TYR A 24 -0.21 6.94 3.13
C TYR A 24 -0.01 7.86 1.94
N MET A 25 -0.18 9.15 2.19
CA MET A 25 0.00 10.22 1.25
C MET A 25 1.16 11.10 1.69
N TRP A 26 1.78 11.82 0.76
CA TRP A 26 2.84 12.75 1.08
C TRP A 26 2.77 14.03 0.25
N TYR A 27 3.33 15.11 0.78
CA TYR A 27 3.43 16.42 0.15
C TYR A 27 4.90 16.80 0.01
N CYS A 28 5.26 17.33 -1.16
CA CYS A 28 6.63 17.73 -1.44
C CYS A 28 6.98 19.01 -0.69
N ASP A 29 8.08 18.99 0.07
CA ASP A 29 8.58 20.17 0.79
C ASP A 29 9.08 21.28 -0.16
N ASN A 30 9.74 20.90 -1.26
CA ASN A 30 10.36 21.87 -2.17
C ASN A 30 9.35 22.75 -2.94
N CYS A 31 8.15 22.23 -3.26
CA CYS A 31 7.15 22.98 -4.04
C CYS A 31 5.74 22.92 -3.44
N SER A 32 5.59 22.40 -2.21
CA SER A 32 4.32 22.25 -1.48
C SER A 32 3.20 21.55 -2.26
N ASN A 33 3.56 20.71 -3.24
CA ASN A 33 2.60 20.07 -4.14
C ASN A 33 2.28 18.63 -3.66
N GLY A 34 1.06 18.16 -3.88
CA GLY A 34 0.54 16.91 -3.35
C GLY A 34 -0.98 16.97 -3.12
N PRO A 35 -1.60 15.91 -2.55
CA PRO A 35 -0.99 14.70 -2.00
C PRO A 35 -0.64 13.63 -3.04
N TYR A 36 0.54 13.01 -2.91
CA TYR A 36 0.98 11.87 -3.72
C TYR A 36 0.96 10.58 -2.90
N LEU A 37 0.72 9.43 -3.53
CA LEU A 37 0.70 8.15 -2.82
C LEU A 37 2.11 7.66 -2.51
N VAL A 38 2.41 7.40 -1.23
CA VAL A 38 3.73 6.89 -0.80
C VAL A 38 4.07 5.56 -1.48
N ALA A 39 3.06 4.72 -1.75
CA ALA A 39 3.25 3.43 -2.38
C ALA A 39 3.56 3.49 -3.88
N ASN A 40 3.31 4.64 -4.54
CA ASN A 40 3.34 4.75 -6.00
C ASN A 40 4.29 5.84 -6.51
N ASN A 41 4.65 6.80 -5.65
CA ASN A 41 5.42 7.96 -6.02
C ASN A 41 6.55 8.20 -5.02
N ASP A 42 7.78 7.87 -5.43
CA ASP A 42 9.00 8.16 -4.67
C ASP A 42 9.62 9.53 -5.01
N TYR A 43 9.11 10.23 -6.03
CA TYR A 43 9.53 11.58 -6.41
C TYR A 43 8.32 12.47 -6.73
N CYS A 44 8.51 13.78 -6.62
CA CYS A 44 7.50 14.78 -6.94
C CYS A 44 7.44 14.98 -8.47
N PRO A 45 6.31 14.72 -9.13
CA PRO A 45 6.18 14.89 -10.58
C PRO A 45 6.23 16.36 -11.03
N ASN A 46 6.07 17.32 -10.11
CA ASN A 46 6.05 18.74 -10.44
C ASN A 46 7.44 19.37 -10.50
N CYS A 47 8.30 19.06 -9.52
CA CYS A 47 9.65 19.63 -9.43
C CYS A 47 10.76 18.57 -9.55
N HIS A 48 10.39 17.30 -9.81
CA HIS A 48 11.29 16.14 -9.85
C HIS A 48 12.12 15.93 -8.57
N HIS A 49 11.73 16.54 -7.45
CA HIS A 49 12.37 16.36 -6.17
C HIS A 49 12.08 14.97 -5.60
N GLN A 50 13.13 14.23 -5.23
CA GLN A 50 12.99 12.92 -4.60
C GLN A 50 12.44 13.08 -3.17
N ARG A 51 11.48 12.22 -2.78
CA ARG A 51 10.89 12.28 -1.45
C ARG A 51 11.97 12.15 -0.37
N CYS A 52 12.02 13.15 0.51
CA CYS A 52 12.98 13.23 1.60
C CYS A 52 12.28 13.24 2.97
N SER A 53 13.06 13.23 4.06
CA SER A 53 12.53 13.28 5.44
C SER A 53 11.82 14.58 5.80
N TYR A 54 12.01 15.65 5.03
CA TYR A 54 11.33 16.93 5.23
C TYR A 54 9.94 16.96 4.56
N CYS A 55 9.65 16.02 3.66
CA CYS A 55 8.33 15.91 3.06
C CYS A 55 7.28 15.50 4.09
N VAL A 56 6.11 16.14 4.07
CA VAL A 56 5.01 15.83 5.00
C VAL A 56 4.36 14.52 4.58
N VAL A 57 4.26 13.54 5.49
CA VAL A 57 3.61 12.25 5.23
C VAL A 57 2.43 12.08 6.16
N GLU A 58 1.26 11.85 5.59
CA GLU A 58 0.00 11.72 6.33
C GLU A 58 -0.74 10.43 5.96
N ARG A 59 -1.58 9.98 6.89
CA ARG A 59 -2.48 8.85 6.62
C ARG A 59 -3.67 9.38 5.85
N ALA A 60 -3.92 8.83 4.66
CA ALA A 60 -5.11 9.18 3.89
C ALA A 60 -6.37 8.83 4.69
N PRO A 61 -7.43 9.65 4.59
CA PRO A 61 -8.68 9.37 5.25
C PRO A 61 -9.21 8.02 4.76
N SER A 62 -9.43 7.07 5.67
CA SER A 62 -10.13 5.83 5.35
C SER A 62 -11.60 6.17 5.17
N THR A 63 -12.03 6.46 3.95
CA THR A 63 -13.44 6.63 3.60
C THR A 63 -14.16 5.30 3.79
N ARG A 64 -14.65 5.05 5.01
CA ARG A 64 -15.73 4.08 5.26
C ARG A 64 -17.03 4.80 4.93
N ARG A 65 -17.61 4.49 3.76
CA ARG A 65 -19.02 4.73 3.48
C ARG A 65 -19.86 3.66 4.15
#